data_AF-A0A2P8B4Z6-F1
#
_entry.id   AF-A0A2P8B4Z6-F1
#
_cell.length_a   1.000
_cell.length_b   1.000
_cell.length_c   1.000
_cell.angle_alpha   90.00
_cell.angle_beta   90.00
_cell.angle_gamma   90.00
#
_symmetry.space_group_name_H-M   'P 1'
#
loop_
_entity.id
_entity.type
_entity.pdbx_description
1 polymer ?
#
loop_
_entity_poly.entity_id
_entity_poly.type
_entity_poly.pdbx_seq_one_letter_code
_entity_poly.pdbx_strand_id
1 'polypeptide(L)'
;MALNPPTDAELNVLIRARLAALGIDLDQLPPGSAPDPETGSPGQESVLASLRSFLRGTVAALAAYQMPAPAGTDPAVGKALSQQHVPVLYPSNSAEWRKA
;
A
#
# COMPACT_ATOMS: atom_id res chain seq x y z
N MET A 1 23.24 -7.10 7.11
CA MET A 1 22.21 -7.97 7.75
C MET A 1 21.05 -8.07 6.79
N ALA A 2 20.63 -9.28 6.42
CA ALA A 2 19.39 -9.45 5.67
C ALA A 2 18.22 -9.11 6.61
N LEU A 3 17.25 -8.34 6.12
CA LEU A 3 16.01 -8.10 6.85
C LEU A 3 15.18 -9.38 6.77
N ASN A 4 14.86 -9.98 7.91
CA ASN A 4 13.95 -11.12 7.92
C ASN A 4 12.55 -10.63 7.53
N PRO A 5 11.86 -11.29 6.60
CA PRO A 5 10.49 -10.93 6.27
C PRO A 5 9.59 -11.16 7.50
N PRO A 6 8.55 -10.33 7.70
CA PRO A 6 7.61 -10.50 8.81
C PRO A 6 6.96 -11.89 8.79
N THR A 7 6.79 -12.46 9.97
CA THR A 7 6.00 -13.67 10.18
C THR A 7 4.50 -13.39 10.01
N ASP A 8 3.70 -14.44 9.86
CA ASP A 8 2.25 -14.29 9.73
C ASP A 8 1.59 -13.74 11.00
N ALA A 9 2.13 -14.08 12.18
CA ALA A 9 1.63 -13.56 13.45
C ALA A 9 1.86 -12.04 13.55
N GLU A 10 3.06 -11.56 13.18
CA GLU A 10 3.38 -10.13 13.16
C GLU A 10 2.52 -9.38 12.15
N LEU A 11 2.30 -9.94 10.96
CA LEU A 11 1.39 -9.34 9.98
C LEU A 11 -0.05 -9.29 10.48
N ASN A 12 -0.53 -10.33 11.16
CA ASN A 12 -1.88 -10.33 11.73
C ASN A 12 -2.06 -9.23 12.78
N VAL A 13 -1.06 -8.98 13.64
CA VAL A 13 -1.08 -7.87 14.60
C VAL A 13 -1.18 -6.53 13.89
N LEU A 14 -0.33 -6.29 12.89
CA LEU A 14 -0.36 -5.08 12.08
C LEU A 14 -1.72 -4.88 11.39
N ILE A 15 -2.23 -5.93 10.75
CA ILE A 15 -3.50 -5.89 10.02
C ILE A 15 -4.65 -5.56 10.97
N ARG A 16 -4.77 -6.27 12.10
CA ARG A 16 -5.84 -6.02 13.08
C ARG A 16 -5.77 -4.59 13.64
N ALA A 17 -4.58 -4.11 13.98
CA ALA A 17 -4.40 -2.73 14.44
C ALA A 17 -4.82 -1.72 13.37
N ARG A 18 -4.47 -1.97 12.10
CA ARG A 18 -4.82 -1.07 10.99
C ARG A 18 -6.32 -1.06 10.69
N LEU A 19 -6.97 -2.22 10.73
CA LEU A 19 -8.41 -2.35 10.56
C LEU A 19 -9.15 -1.62 11.69
N ALA A 20 -8.76 -1.84 12.94
CA ALA A 20 -9.35 -1.15 14.09
C ALA A 20 -9.19 0.38 14.01
N ALA A 21 -8.04 0.87 13.54
CA ALA A 21 -7.82 2.31 13.32
C ALA A 21 -8.72 2.90 12.23
N LEU A 22 -9.20 2.09 11.28
CA LEU A 22 -10.17 2.47 10.26
C LEU A 22 -11.62 2.25 10.70
N GLY A 23 -11.85 1.78 11.94
CA GLY A 23 -13.17 1.43 12.46
C GLY A 23 -13.73 0.13 11.89
N ILE A 24 -12.89 -0.73 11.29
CA ILE A 24 -13.29 -2.03 10.77
C ILE A 24 -13.05 -3.08 11.85
N ASP A 25 -14.15 -3.67 12.34
CA ASP A 25 -14.12 -4.79 13.27
C ASP A 25 -14.14 -6.12 12.50
N LEU A 26 -13.04 -6.86 12.56
CA LEU A 26 -12.89 -8.16 11.88
C LEU A 26 -13.77 -9.24 12.50
N ASP A 27 -14.10 -9.11 13.79
CA ASP A 27 -14.85 -10.12 14.51
C ASP A 27 -16.36 -10.11 14.12
N GLN A 28 -16.80 -9.12 13.34
CA GLN A 28 -18.12 -9.10 12.68
C GLN A 28 -18.23 -10.09 11.51
N LEU A 29 -17.11 -10.62 11.01
CA LEU A 29 -17.12 -11.59 9.92
C LEU A 29 -17.30 -13.03 10.46
N PRO A 30 -17.82 -13.96 9.64
CA PRO A 30 -17.94 -15.37 10.00
C PRO A 30 -16.57 -15.96 10.37
N PRO A 31 -16.48 -16.80 11.42
CA PRO A 31 -15.24 -17.46 11.78
C PRO A 31 -14.79 -18.45 10.69
N GLY A 32 -13.48 -18.67 10.60
CA GLY A 32 -12.89 -19.60 9.64
C GLY A 32 -12.70 -19.00 8.24
N SER A 33 -12.57 -19.86 7.25
CA SER A 33 -12.25 -19.49 5.86
C SER A 33 -13.43 -19.61 4.88
N ALA A 34 -14.48 -20.33 5.26
CA ALA A 34 -15.66 -20.51 4.41
C ALA A 34 -16.45 -19.18 4.31
N PRO A 35 -16.96 -18.84 3.12
CA PRO A 35 -17.87 -17.71 2.98
C PRO A 35 -19.22 -18.03 3.66
N ASP A 36 -19.87 -17.00 4.16
CA ASP A 36 -21.23 -17.09 4.67
C ASP A 36 -22.20 -17.52 3.55
N PRO A 37 -23.02 -18.56 3.75
CA PRO A 37 -23.88 -19.10 2.70
C PRO A 37 -25.04 -18.17 2.31
N GLU A 38 -25.46 -17.26 3.18
CA GLU A 38 -26.61 -16.38 2.94
C GLU A 38 -26.19 -15.05 2.28
N THR A 39 -25.12 -14.45 2.77
CA THR A 39 -24.65 -13.12 2.35
C THR A 39 -23.45 -13.17 1.41
N GLY A 40 -22.74 -14.31 1.34
CA GLY A 40 -21.48 -14.44 0.61
C GLY A 40 -20.29 -13.74 1.27
N SER A 41 -20.46 -13.24 2.50
CA SER A 41 -19.39 -12.54 3.23
C SER A 41 -18.20 -13.47 3.45
N PRO A 42 -16.94 -13.02 3.22
CA PRO A 42 -15.78 -13.86 3.41
C PRO A 42 -15.57 -14.18 4.88
N GLY A 43 -15.07 -15.39 5.18
CA GLY A 43 -14.62 -15.73 6.52
C GLY A 43 -13.41 -14.92 6.97
N GLN A 44 -13.26 -14.74 8.28
CA GLN A 44 -12.16 -13.99 8.90
C GLN A 44 -10.77 -14.43 8.42
N GLU A 45 -10.53 -15.74 8.33
CA GLU A 45 -9.23 -16.29 7.92
C GLU A 45 -8.91 -15.98 6.45
N SER A 46 -9.93 -16.00 5.60
CA SER A 46 -9.80 -15.68 4.18
C SER A 46 -9.45 -14.20 3.98
N VAL A 47 -10.04 -13.30 4.77
CA VAL A 47 -9.67 -11.87 4.78
C VAL A 47 -8.23 -11.68 5.26
N LEU A 48 -7.85 -12.30 6.39
CA LEU A 48 -6.48 -12.21 6.89
C LEU A 48 -5.45 -12.77 5.91
N ALA A 49 -5.75 -13.89 5.25
CA ALA A 49 -4.88 -14.48 4.22
C ALA A 49 -4.70 -13.53 3.02
N SER A 50 -5.80 -12.94 2.52
CA SER A 50 -5.78 -11.98 1.42
C SER A 50 -4.96 -10.73 1.77
N LEU A 51 -5.18 -10.14 2.96
CA LEU A 51 -4.46 -8.96 3.42
C LEU A 51 -2.97 -9.24 3.64
N ARG A 52 -2.61 -10.42 4.16
CA ARG A 52 -1.20 -10.83 4.24
C ARG A 52 -0.56 -10.96 2.86
N SER A 53 -1.26 -11.58 1.92
CA SER A 53 -0.79 -11.70 0.53
C SER A 53 -0.55 -10.31 -0.09
N PHE A 54 -1.49 -9.38 0.10
CA PHE A 54 -1.36 -8.00 -0.35
C PHE A 54 -0.14 -7.29 0.26
N LEU A 55 0.06 -7.38 1.59
CA LEU A 55 1.21 -6.73 2.24
C LEU A 55 2.55 -7.29 1.76
N ARG A 56 2.63 -8.61 1.52
CA ARG A 56 3.85 -9.25 1.03
C ARG A 56 4.13 -8.94 -0.44
N GLY A 57 3.10 -8.89 -1.28
CA GLY A 57 3.26 -8.74 -2.73
C GLY A 57 3.28 -7.29 -3.23
N THR A 58 2.43 -6.43 -2.67
CA THR A 58 2.13 -5.13 -3.27
C THR A 58 2.95 -4.00 -2.66
N VAL A 59 3.07 -3.97 -1.32
CA VAL A 59 3.70 -2.82 -0.64
C VAL A 59 5.17 -2.66 -1.03
N ALA A 60 5.92 -3.75 -1.06
CA ALA A 60 7.33 -3.71 -1.47
C ALA A 60 7.49 -3.27 -2.93
N ALA A 61 6.63 -3.77 -3.84
CA ALA A 61 6.65 -3.40 -5.25
C ALA A 61 6.34 -1.91 -5.45
N LEU A 62 5.32 -1.38 -4.76
CA LEU A 62 4.97 0.04 -4.82
C LEU A 62 6.05 0.93 -4.19
N ALA A 63 6.62 0.52 -3.06
CA ALA A 63 7.71 1.27 -2.41
C ALA A 63 8.99 1.30 -3.25
N ALA A 64 9.21 0.29 -4.09
CA ALA A 64 10.34 0.22 -5.01
C ALA A 64 10.06 0.88 -6.37
N TYR A 65 8.83 1.33 -6.63
CA TYR A 65 8.47 1.91 -7.92
C TYR A 65 9.27 3.18 -8.20
N GLN A 66 9.84 3.27 -9.40
CA GLN A 66 10.57 4.43 -9.92
C GLN A 66 9.98 4.84 -11.26
N MET A 67 9.91 6.15 -11.49
CA MET A 67 9.46 6.66 -12.79
C MET A 67 10.48 6.26 -13.88
N PRO A 68 10.03 5.93 -15.09
CA PRO A 68 10.95 5.63 -16.19
C PRO A 68 11.92 6.78 -16.43
N ALA A 69 13.22 6.48 -16.44
CA ALA A 69 14.28 7.41 -16.79
C ALA A 69 14.84 7.08 -18.19
N PRO A 70 15.41 8.05 -18.93
CA PRO A 70 16.09 7.79 -20.19
C PRO A 70 17.17 6.70 -20.06
N ALA A 71 17.34 5.90 -21.11
CA ALA A 71 18.34 4.83 -21.13
C ALA A 71 19.76 5.39 -20.86
N GLY A 72 20.51 4.74 -19.98
CA GLY A 72 21.85 5.18 -19.57
C GLY A 72 21.86 6.19 -18.41
N THR A 73 20.70 6.56 -17.86
CA THR A 73 20.65 7.37 -16.63
C THR A 73 21.18 6.57 -15.44
N ASP A 74 22.09 7.16 -14.68
CA ASP A 74 22.59 6.58 -13.42
C ASP A 74 21.41 6.29 -12.46
N PRO A 75 21.32 5.09 -11.84
CA PRO A 75 20.21 4.74 -10.96
C PRO A 75 19.97 5.69 -9.78
N ALA A 76 21.03 6.27 -9.20
CA ALA A 76 20.90 7.24 -8.12
C ALA A 76 20.32 8.56 -8.63
N VAL A 77 20.71 8.97 -9.85
CA VAL A 77 20.15 10.16 -10.53
C VAL A 77 18.68 9.93 -10.91
N GLY A 78 18.33 8.78 -11.48
CA GLY A 78 16.96 8.41 -11.82
C GLY A 78 16.03 8.41 -10.59
N LYS A 79 16.52 7.91 -9.45
CA LYS A 79 15.80 7.96 -8.17
C LYS A 79 15.58 9.40 -7.69
N ALA A 80 16.59 10.26 -7.78
CA ALA A 80 16.46 11.66 -7.40
C ALA A 80 15.46 12.42 -8.31
N LEU A 81 15.50 12.17 -9.63
CA LEU A 81 14.56 12.75 -10.60
C LEU A 81 13.12 12.30 -10.34
N SER A 82 12.91 11.04 -9.93
CA SER A 82 11.57 10.52 -9.60
C SER A 82 10.92 11.22 -8.39
N GLN A 83 11.69 11.91 -7.56
CA GLN A 83 11.22 12.66 -6.40
C GLN A 83 11.09 14.17 -6.68
N GLN A 84 11.35 14.62 -7.91
CA GLN A 84 11.22 16.03 -8.26
C GLN A 84 9.76 16.43 -8.39
N HIS A 85 9.45 17.66 -7.99
CA HIS A 85 8.13 18.24 -8.23
C HIS A 85 7.82 18.25 -9.73
N VAL A 86 6.59 17.88 -10.07
CA VAL A 86 6.08 17.97 -11.44
C VAL A 86 6.27 19.41 -11.93
N PRO A 87 6.94 19.63 -13.09
CA PRO A 87 7.06 20.96 -13.66
C PRO A 87 5.67 21.57 -13.85
N VAL A 88 5.45 22.76 -13.29
CA VAL A 88 4.19 23.48 -13.49
C VAL A 88 4.13 23.93 -14.94
N LEU A 89 3.22 23.32 -15.71
CA LEU A 89 3.06 23.59 -17.14
C LEU A 89 2.69 25.07 -17.43
N TYR A 90 2.00 25.73 -16.48
CA TYR A 90 1.58 27.13 -16.57
C TYR A 90 1.93 27.91 -15.29
N PRO A 91 3.20 28.31 -15.11
CA PRO A 91 3.69 28.89 -13.85
C PRO A 91 2.94 30.15 -13.42
N SER A 92 2.50 30.97 -14.37
CA SER A 92 1.72 32.20 -14.13
C SER A 92 0.39 31.91 -13.43
N ASN A 93 -0.39 30.97 -13.96
CA ASN A 93 -1.71 30.62 -13.42
C ASN A 93 -1.61 30.04 -11.99
N SER A 94 -0.62 29.17 -11.76
CA SER A 94 -0.40 28.58 -10.44
C SER A 94 0.12 29.59 -9.40
N ALA A 95 0.82 30.64 -9.83
CA ALA A 95 1.26 31.71 -8.94
C ALA A 95 0.09 32.60 -8.53
N GLU A 96 -0.80 32.97 -9.46
CA GLU A 96 -1.97 33.80 -9.15
C GLU A 96 -2.96 33.08 -8.23
N TRP A 97 -3.21 31.79 -8.43
CA TRP A 97 -4.12 31.00 -7.57
C TRP A 97 -3.64 30.87 -6.11
N ARG A 98 -2.33 30.99 -5.85
CA ARG A 98 -1.75 30.88 -4.49
C ARG A 98 -1.71 32.21 -3.72
N LYS A 99 -2.13 33.31 -4.34
CA LYS A 99 -2.21 34.64 -3.68
C LYS A 99 -3.56 34.90 -3.02
N ALA A 100 -4.57 34.07 -3.31
CA ALA A 100 -5.93 34.17 -2.75
C ALA A 100 -6.03 33.55 -1.36
#